data_AF-A0A533ZRI2-F1
#
_entry.id   AF-A0A533ZRI2-F1
#
_cell.length_a   1.000
_cell.length_b   1.000
_cell.length_c   1.000
_cell.angle_alpha   90.00
_cell.angle_beta   90.00
_cell.angle_gamma   90.00
#
_symmetry.space_group_name_H-M   'P 1'
#
loop_
_entity.id
_entity.type
_entity.pdbx_description
1 polymer ?
#
loop_
_entity_poly.entity_id
_entity_poly.type
_entity_poly.pdbx_seq_one_letter_code
_entity_poly.pdbx_strand_id
1 'polypeptide(L)'
;MPRCREEHGRVTFDMVFGAAVFGVVGAAIGYYWGTTASLVIASAVGVAFGFLIGLLGGRRFFVSIVCGALLGGGLAWLIAGMGAVPLGAASGGAMGGFLGVQLGMLMELRKQSRESHANEPSPSEGENPR
;
A
#
# COMPACT_ATOMS: atom_id res chain seq x y z
N MET A 1 5.84 -11.41 -28.35
CA MET A 1 5.86 -10.37 -27.30
C MET A 1 4.42 -9.98 -26.92
N PRO A 2 3.80 -10.57 -25.87
CA PRO A 2 2.42 -10.23 -25.48
C PRO A 2 2.25 -9.70 -24.03
N ARG A 3 3.33 -9.39 -23.30
CA ARG A 3 3.27 -9.00 -21.87
C ARG A 3 2.85 -7.54 -21.58
N CYS A 4 2.63 -6.70 -22.59
CA CYS A 4 2.38 -5.26 -22.39
C CYS A 4 0.91 -4.85 -22.16
N ARG A 5 -0.07 -5.77 -22.30
CA ARG A 5 -1.50 -5.41 -22.21
C ARG A 5 -2.16 -5.70 -20.86
N GLU A 6 -1.65 -6.68 -20.10
CA GLU A 6 -2.23 -7.06 -18.78
C GLU A 6 -1.78 -6.19 -17.61
N GLU A 7 -0.65 -5.47 -17.73
CA GLU A 7 -0.16 -4.53 -16.70
C GLU A 7 -1.09 -3.31 -16.55
N HIS A 8 -1.71 -2.83 -17.64
CA HIS A 8 -2.59 -1.66 -17.62
C HIS A 8 -3.85 -1.88 -16.77
N GLY A 9 -4.48 -3.05 -16.83
CA GLY A 9 -5.74 -3.32 -16.10
C GLY A 9 -5.58 -3.28 -14.58
N ARG A 10 -4.42 -3.71 -14.06
CA ARG A 10 -4.14 -3.70 -12.62
C ARG A 10 -3.75 -2.31 -12.11
N VAL A 11 -2.94 -1.58 -12.88
CA VAL A 11 -2.56 -0.18 -12.57
C VAL A 11 -3.80 0.73 -12.55
N THR A 12 -4.76 0.52 -13.46
CA THR A 12 -6.03 1.27 -13.43
C THR A 12 -6.85 0.96 -12.17
N PHE A 13 -6.92 -0.29 -11.73
CA PHE A 13 -7.70 -0.63 -10.53
C PHE A 13 -7.09 -0.03 -9.27
N ASP A 14 -5.76 -0.11 -9.12
CA ASP A 14 -5.03 0.49 -8.00
C ASP A 14 -5.12 2.02 -8.00
N MET A 15 -5.09 2.65 -9.18
CA MET A 15 -5.29 4.07 -9.36
C MET A 15 -6.70 4.53 -8.98
N VAL A 16 -7.73 3.83 -9.49
CA VAL A 16 -9.14 4.16 -9.19
C VAL A 16 -9.41 3.95 -7.70
N PHE A 17 -8.87 2.88 -7.11
CA PHE A 17 -9.02 2.61 -5.68
C PHE A 17 -8.32 3.68 -4.82
N GLY A 18 -7.07 4.04 -5.14
CA GLY A 18 -6.34 5.10 -4.44
C GLY A 18 -7.04 6.46 -4.54
N ALA A 19 -7.47 6.83 -5.75
CA ALA A 19 -8.22 8.06 -6.01
C ALA A 19 -9.57 8.08 -5.28
N ALA A 20 -10.30 6.96 -5.26
CA ALA A 20 -11.57 6.86 -4.54
C ALA A 20 -11.38 6.99 -3.02
N VAL A 21 -10.44 6.23 -2.44
CA VAL A 21 -10.20 6.25 -1.00
C VAL A 21 -9.72 7.63 -0.53
N PHE A 22 -8.68 8.19 -1.17
CA PHE A 22 -8.18 9.51 -0.77
C PHE A 22 -9.14 10.65 -1.15
N GLY A 23 -9.91 10.51 -2.22
CA GLY A 23 -10.95 11.46 -2.58
C GLY A 23 -12.06 11.53 -1.53
N VAL A 24 -12.52 10.38 -1.03
CA VAL A 24 -13.49 10.30 0.07
C VAL A 24 -12.92 10.87 1.36
N VAL A 25 -11.67 10.56 1.70
CA VAL A 25 -11.00 11.15 2.88
C VAL A 25 -10.87 12.67 2.75
N GLY A 26 -10.44 13.18 1.59
CA GLY A 26 -10.34 14.62 1.34
C GLY A 26 -11.70 15.33 1.40
N ALA A 27 -12.75 14.70 0.87
CA ALA A 27 -14.11 15.20 0.96
C ALA A 27 -14.61 15.25 2.42
N ALA A 28 -14.31 14.21 3.22
CA ALA A 28 -14.67 14.16 4.63
C ALA A 28 -13.95 15.26 5.45
N ILE A 29 -12.66 15.50 5.19
CA ILE A 29 -11.89 16.58 5.83
C ILE A 29 -12.49 17.95 5.46
N GLY A 30 -12.77 18.16 4.17
CA GLY A 30 -13.38 19.40 3.71
C GLY A 30 -14.77 19.64 4.29
N TYR A 31 -15.57 18.58 4.48
CA TYR A 31 -16.86 18.66 5.13
C TYR A 31 -16.72 19.10 6.60
N TYR A 32 -15.73 18.57 7.31
CA TYR A 32 -15.47 18.90 8.72
C TYR A 32 -15.09 20.38 8.92
N TRP A 33 -14.51 21.03 7.90
CA TRP A 33 -14.13 22.45 7.96
C TRP A 33 -15.27 23.42 7.62
N GLY A 34 -16.43 22.92 7.18
CA GLY A 34 -17.68 23.69 7.09
C GLY A 34 -17.77 24.77 6.00
N THR A 35 -16.72 24.97 5.20
CA THR A 35 -16.73 25.93 4.08
C THR A 35 -16.81 25.18 2.75
N THR A 36 -17.78 25.51 1.90
CA THR A 36 -18.05 24.82 0.63
C THR A 36 -16.84 24.83 -0.31
N ALA A 37 -16.02 25.88 -0.25
CA ALA A 37 -14.78 26.00 -1.00
C ALA A 37 -13.68 25.03 -0.51
N SER A 38 -13.59 24.74 0.79
CA SER A 38 -12.57 23.81 1.31
C SER A 38 -12.93 22.36 0.99
N LEU A 39 -14.22 22.05 0.80
CA LEU A 39 -14.70 20.75 0.34
C LEU A 39 -14.14 20.38 -1.03
N VAL A 40 -14.22 21.31 -1.98
CA VAL A 40 -13.72 21.11 -3.35
C VAL A 40 -12.20 21.05 -3.36
N ILE A 41 -11.52 21.93 -2.62
CA ILE A 41 -10.05 21.97 -2.59
C ILE A 41 -9.49 20.72 -1.90
N ALA A 42 -10.02 20.34 -0.73
CA ALA A 42 -9.54 19.18 0.01
C ALA A 42 -9.83 17.86 -0.73
N SER A 43 -10.99 17.74 -1.37
CA SER A 43 -11.29 16.59 -2.23
C SER A 43 -10.40 16.55 -3.48
N ALA A 44 -10.16 17.68 -4.14
CA ALA A 44 -9.26 17.76 -5.29
C ALA A 44 -7.82 17.37 -4.91
N VAL A 45 -7.33 17.85 -3.77
CA VAL A 45 -6.01 17.48 -3.23
C VAL A 45 -5.97 16.00 -2.86
N GLY A 46 -7.03 15.47 -2.22
CA GLY A 46 -7.16 14.05 -1.92
C GLY A 46 -7.11 13.20 -3.18
N VAL A 47 -7.93 13.50 -4.18
CA VAL A 47 -7.94 12.79 -5.47
C VAL A 47 -6.58 12.89 -6.17
N ALA A 48 -5.93 14.05 -6.17
CA ALA A 48 -4.61 14.23 -6.77
C ALA A 48 -3.55 13.36 -6.09
N PHE A 49 -3.52 13.33 -4.75
CA PHE A 49 -2.60 12.45 -4.01
C PHE A 49 -2.92 10.97 -4.20
N GLY A 50 -4.21 10.59 -4.18
CA GLY A 50 -4.65 9.22 -4.45
C GLY A 50 -4.27 8.76 -5.86
N PHE A 51 -4.37 9.65 -6.84
CA PHE A 51 -3.94 9.42 -8.21
C PHE A 51 -2.42 9.29 -8.33
N LEU A 52 -1.64 10.17 -7.68
CA LEU A 52 -0.18 10.08 -7.63
C LEU A 52 0.31 8.76 -7.02
N ILE A 53 -0.28 8.36 -5.90
CA ILE A 53 0.08 7.13 -5.18
C ILE A 53 -0.32 5.89 -5.99
N GLY A 54 -1.47 5.95 -6.67
CA GLY A 54 -1.92 4.93 -7.62
C GLY A 54 -0.99 4.77 -8.82
N LEU A 55 -0.46 5.88 -9.35
CA LEU A 55 0.53 5.91 -10.44
C LEU A 55 1.86 5.25 -10.05
N LEU A 56 2.26 5.34 -8.78
CA LEU A 56 3.48 4.70 -8.26
C LEU A 56 3.36 3.17 -8.10
N GLY A 57 2.18 2.57 -8.36
CA GLY A 57 2.01 1.10 -8.40
C GLY A 57 2.25 0.36 -7.08
N GLY A 58 2.35 1.08 -5.97
CA GLY A 58 2.73 0.56 -4.66
C GLY A 58 1.58 -0.07 -3.88
N ARG A 59 0.74 -0.93 -4.48
CA ARG A 59 -0.46 -1.50 -3.81
C ARG A 59 -0.17 -2.03 -2.40
N ARG A 60 0.91 -2.80 -2.25
CA ARG A 60 1.33 -3.38 -0.95
C ARG A 60 1.77 -2.31 0.05
N PHE A 61 2.45 -1.27 -0.43
CA PHE A 61 2.92 -0.17 0.39
C PHE A 61 1.75 0.69 0.88
N PHE A 62 0.81 1.03 -0.02
CA PHE A 62 -0.39 1.78 0.31
C PHE A 62 -1.27 1.03 1.32
N VAL A 63 -1.54 -0.25 1.08
CA VAL A 63 -2.33 -1.07 2.02
C VAL A 63 -1.66 -1.16 3.39
N SER A 64 -0.33 -1.24 3.45
CA SER A 64 0.41 -1.28 4.72
C SER A 64 0.34 0.05 5.48
N ILE A 65 0.42 1.20 4.79
CA ILE A 65 0.21 2.51 5.42
C ILE A 65 -1.21 2.66 5.95
N VAL A 66 -2.23 2.32 5.14
CA VAL A 66 -3.63 2.44 5.55
C VAL A 66 -3.91 1.52 6.74
N CYS A 67 -3.44 0.28 6.70
CA CYS A 67 -3.60 -0.65 7.82
C CYS A 67 -2.88 -0.15 9.07
N GLY A 68 -1.66 0.38 8.93
CA GLY A 68 -0.91 0.99 10.02
C GLY A 68 -1.60 2.22 10.62
N ALA A 69 -2.17 3.09 9.79
CA ALA A 69 -2.90 4.27 10.24
C ALA A 69 -4.20 3.91 10.96
N LEU A 70 -4.93 2.90 10.48
CA LEU A 70 -6.14 2.39 11.13
C LEU A 70 -5.83 1.73 12.47
N LEU A 71 -4.80 0.88 12.51
CA LEU A 71 -4.36 0.23 13.75
C LEU A 71 -3.82 1.24 14.75
N GLY A 72 -2.98 2.19 14.33
CA GLY A 72 -2.41 3.22 15.19
C GLY A 72 -3.47 4.19 15.71
N GLY A 73 -4.40 4.63 14.86
CA GLY A 73 -5.51 5.48 15.25
C GLY A 73 -6.48 4.77 16.20
N GLY A 74 -6.83 3.52 15.90
CA GLY A 74 -7.68 2.69 16.74
C GLY A 74 -7.06 2.39 18.10
N LEU A 75 -5.75 2.10 18.16
CA LEU A 75 -5.05 1.86 19.41
C LEU A 75 -4.94 3.14 20.26
N ALA A 76 -4.66 4.29 19.63
CA ALA A 76 -4.66 5.58 20.30
C ALA A 76 -6.05 5.96 20.82
N TRP A 77 -7.11 5.62 20.08
CA TRP A 77 -8.48 5.80 20.54
C TRP A 77 -8.77 4.97 21.81
N LEU A 78 -8.34 3.71 21.82
CA LEU A 78 -8.54 2.78 22.93
C LEU A 78 -7.78 3.20 24.21
N ILE A 79 -6.59 3.78 24.06
CA ILE A 79 -5.71 4.10 25.20
C ILE A 79 -5.90 5.53 25.71
N ALA A 80 -6.01 6.51 24.82
CA ALA A 80 -5.93 7.94 25.15
C ALA A 80 -7.13 8.76 24.66
N GLY A 81 -8.16 8.09 24.11
CA GLY A 81 -9.40 8.73 23.67
C GLY A 81 -9.29 9.48 22.34
N MET A 82 -10.36 10.20 21.97
CA MET A 82 -10.50 10.84 20.65
C MET A 82 -9.40 11.86 20.32
N GLY A 83 -8.82 12.53 21.34
CA GLY A 83 -7.78 13.54 21.14
C GLY A 83 -6.45 12.97 20.61
N ALA A 84 -6.16 11.69 20.87
CA ALA A 84 -4.91 11.06 20.47
C ALA A 84 -5.00 10.34 19.10
N VAL A 85 -6.20 10.16 18.57
CA VAL A 85 -6.45 9.41 17.31
C VAL A 85 -5.66 9.96 16.12
N PRO A 86 -5.57 11.30 15.89
CA PRO A 86 -4.79 11.83 14.78
C PRO A 86 -3.30 11.53 14.90
N LEU A 87 -2.75 11.62 16.11
CA LEU A 87 -1.34 11.30 16.41
C LEU A 87 -1.06 9.80 16.26
N GLY A 88 -1.96 8.96 16.74
CA GLY A 88 -1.89 7.50 16.57
C GLY A 88 -1.98 7.08 15.10
N ALA A 89 -2.90 7.70 14.34
CA ALA A 89 -3.05 7.41 12.92
C ALA A 89 -1.84 7.88 12.11
N ALA A 90 -1.28 9.05 12.42
CA ALA A 90 -0.09 9.56 11.75
C ALA A 90 1.15 8.68 12.01
N SER A 91 1.42 8.37 13.28
CA SER A 91 2.54 7.50 13.66
C SER A 91 2.39 6.07 13.13
N GLY A 92 1.20 5.50 13.24
CA GLY A 92 0.87 4.17 12.72
C GLY A 92 0.98 4.10 11.20
N GLY A 93 0.55 5.14 10.48
CA GLY A 93 0.74 5.25 9.03
C GLY A 93 2.22 5.29 8.64
N ALA A 94 3.04 6.06 9.36
CA ALA A 94 4.49 6.15 9.12
C ALA A 94 5.19 4.79 9.36
N MET A 95 4.91 4.12 10.48
CA MET A 95 5.46 2.79 10.78
C MET A 95 4.95 1.73 9.79
N GLY A 96 3.65 1.77 9.47
CA GLY A 96 3.01 0.89 8.49
C GLY A 96 3.64 1.00 7.11
N GLY A 97 4.04 2.21 6.70
CA GLY A 97 4.79 2.43 5.46
C GLY A 97 6.15 1.75 5.47
N PHE A 98 6.94 1.96 6.53
CA PHE A 98 8.26 1.35 6.66
C PHE A 98 8.20 -0.19 6.67
N LEU A 99 7.24 -0.77 7.39
CA LEU A 99 6.97 -2.21 7.40
C LEU A 99 6.54 -2.73 6.02
N GLY A 100 5.74 -1.95 5.28
CA GLY A 100 5.29 -2.31 3.94
C GLY A 100 6.44 -2.45 2.96
N VAL A 101 7.45 -1.58 3.05
CA VAL A 101 8.66 -1.65 2.22
C VAL A 101 9.50 -2.87 2.60
N GLN A 102 9.75 -3.08 3.90
CA GLN A 102 10.55 -4.23 4.35
C GLN A 102 9.89 -5.58 3.99
N LEU A 103 8.57 -5.70 4.15
CA LEU A 103 7.82 -6.88 3.75
C LEU A 103 7.86 -7.10 2.24
N GLY A 104 7.86 -6.02 1.45
CA GLY A 104 8.04 -6.08 -0.01
C GLY A 104 9.36 -6.73 -0.39
N MET A 105 10.47 -6.26 0.19
CA MET A 105 11.80 -6.81 -0.10
C MET A 105 11.94 -8.27 0.35
N LEU A 106 11.40 -8.61 1.53
CA LEU A 106 11.47 -9.97 2.07
C LEU A 106 10.65 -10.96 1.22
N MET A 107 9.48 -10.55 0.72
CA MET A 107 8.69 -11.35 -0.21
C MET A 107 9.38 -11.55 -1.56
N GLU A 108 10.10 -10.54 -2.07
CA GLU A 108 10.88 -10.63 -3.30
C GLU A 108 11.99 -11.68 -3.16
N LEU A 109 12.75 -11.62 -2.06
CA LEU A 109 13.79 -12.60 -1.72
C LEU A 109 13.23 -14.03 -1.59
N ARG A 110 12.04 -14.19 -0.99
CA ARG A 110 11.39 -15.51 -0.88
C ARG A 110 10.96 -16.06 -2.24
N LYS A 111 10.48 -15.21 -3.16
CA LYS A 111 10.16 -15.65 -4.52
C LYS A 111 11.41 -16.11 -5.25
N GLN A 112 12.48 -15.31 -5.18
CA GLN A 112 13.75 -15.63 -5.82
C GLN A 112 14.38 -16.91 -5.26
N SER A 113 14.34 -17.11 -3.94
CA SER A 113 14.80 -18.35 -3.28
C SER A 113 14.00 -19.57 -3.74
N ARG A 114 12.68 -19.44 -3.89
CA ARG A 114 11.82 -20.54 -4.33
C ARG A 114 12.03 -20.88 -5.81
N GLU A 115 12.39 -19.90 -6.64
CA GLU A 115 12.73 -20.10 -8.05
C GLU A 115 14.14 -20.70 -8.22
N SER A 116 15.13 -20.28 -7.42
CA SER A 116 16.47 -20.88 -7.41
C SER A 116 16.46 -22.34 -6.97
N HIS A 117 15.67 -22.70 -5.95
CA HIS A 117 15.57 -24.08 -5.46
C HIS A 117 14.73 -25.00 -6.38
N ALA A 118 13.97 -24.43 -7.31
CA ALA A 118 13.24 -25.17 -8.35
C ALA A 118 14.10 -25.42 -9.61
N ASN A 119 15.23 -24.73 -9.75
CA ASN A 119 16.17 -24.86 -10.87
C ASN A 119 17.49 -25.55 -10.47
N GLU A 120 17.54 -26.15 -9.28
CA GLU A 120 18.64 -27.05 -8.91
C GLU A 120 18.40 -28.38 -9.63
N PRO A 121 19.20 -28.75 -10.65
CA PRO A 121 19.07 -30.04 -11.28
C PRO A 121 19.43 -31.08 -10.23
N SER A 122 18.48 -31.95 -9.92
CA SER A 122 18.67 -33.13 -9.09
C SER A 122 20.03 -33.76 -9.44
N PRO A 123 21.00 -33.84 -8.51
CA PRO A 123 22.20 -34.63 -8.75
C PRO A 123 21.74 -36.07 -8.93
N SER A 124 21.59 -36.44 -10.21
CA SER A 124 21.32 -37.80 -10.63
C SER A 124 22.57 -38.59 -10.31
N GLU A 125 22.59 -39.16 -9.11
CA GLU A 125 22.87 -40.58 -8.89
C GLU A 125 23.20 -41.31 -10.20
N GLY A 126 24.48 -41.31 -10.58
CA GLY A 126 24.85 -41.80 -11.91
C GLY A 126 26.31 -41.65 -12.33
N GLU A 127 27.27 -41.43 -11.41
CA GLU A 127 28.69 -41.62 -11.72
C GLU A 127 29.14 -43.00 -11.20
N ASN A 128 28.74 -44.03 -11.95
CA ASN A 128 29.55 -45.23 -12.08
C ASN A 128 29.38 -45.76 -13.51
N PRO A 129 30.45 -45.64 -14.31
CA PRO A 129 30.78 -46.77 -15.16
C PRO A 129 32.28 -47.06 -15.11
N ARG A 130 32.60 -48.18 -14.46
CA ARG A 130 33.70 -49.12 -14.74
C ARG A 130 35.15 -48.68 -14.49
#